data_AF-A0A7V4T4H5-F1
#
_entry.id   AF-A0A7V4T4H5-F1
#
_cell.length_a   1.000
_cell.length_b   1.000
_cell.length_c   1.000
_cell.angle_alpha   90.00
_cell.angle_beta   90.00
_cell.angle_gamma   90.00
#
_symmetry.space_group_name_H-M   'P 1'
#
loop_
_entity.id
_entity.type
_entity.pdbx_description
1 polymer ?
#
loop_
_entity_poly.entity_id
_entity_poly.type
_entity_poly.pdbx_seq_one_letter_code
_entity_poly.pdbx_strand_id
1 'polypeptide(L)'
;MFNWIKKRTILKSYARQLPLFLKKSYGKHKRYLEEEIRASIQQAGFDNSFIEYAHAMFISRTEFGGLKHKNKDLEDYDTLRKEIADFF
;
A
#
# COMPACT_ATOMS: atom_id res chain seq x y z
N MET A 1 1.02 1.20 22.02
CA MET A 1 -0.32 1.82 21.81
C MET A 1 -0.31 2.87 20.70
N PHE A 2 0.61 3.84 20.70
CA PHE A 2 0.70 4.90 19.66
C PHE A 2 0.92 4.38 18.24
N ASN A 3 1.71 3.32 18.05
CA ASN A 3 2.01 2.79 16.71
C ASN A 3 0.76 2.19 16.02
N TRP A 4 -0.15 1.58 16.78
CA TRP A 4 -1.40 1.01 16.24
C TRP A 4 -2.35 2.08 15.71
N ILE A 5 -2.52 3.17 16.46
CA ILE A 5 -3.36 4.31 16.05
C ILE A 5 -2.75 4.98 14.80
N LYS A 6 -1.43 5.20 14.79
CA LYS A 6 -0.72 5.75 13.62
C LYS A 6 -0.92 4.85 12.40
N LYS A 7 -0.66 3.55 12.53
CA LYS A 7 -0.84 2.55 11.47
C LYS A 7 -2.27 2.58 10.92
N ARG A 8 -3.28 2.50 11.78
CA ARG A 8 -4.70 2.57 11.36
C ARG A 8 -5.02 3.84 10.58
N THR A 9 -4.54 4.99 11.03
CA THR A 9 -4.75 6.27 10.34
C THR A 9 -4.12 6.27 8.94
N ILE A 10 -2.89 5.76 8.82
CA ILE A 10 -2.17 5.69 7.54
C ILE A 10 -2.86 4.72 6.57
N LEU A 11 -3.22 3.52 7.02
CA LEU A 11 -3.94 2.54 6.19
C LEU A 11 -5.27 3.10 5.68
N LYS A 12 -6.01 3.82 6.53
CA LYS A 12 -7.24 4.53 6.10
C LYS A 12 -6.96 5.63 5.09
N SER A 13 -5.84 6.35 5.23
CA SER A 13 -5.41 7.35 4.26
C SER A 13 -5.10 6.71 2.91
N TYR A 14 -4.35 5.61 2.89
CA TYR A 14 -4.11 4.83 1.68
C TYR A 14 -5.41 4.36 1.04
N ALA A 15 -6.29 3.69 1.78
CA ALA A 15 -7.51 3.15 1.20
C ALA A 15 -8.48 4.21 0.63
N ARG A 16 -8.49 5.42 1.19
CA ARG A 16 -9.42 6.49 0.79
C ARG A 16 -8.86 7.46 -0.23
N GLN A 17 -7.62 7.88 -0.05
CA GLN A 17 -7.04 8.98 -0.82
C GLN A 17 -6.10 8.47 -1.92
N LEU A 18 -5.26 7.47 -1.63
CA LEU A 18 -4.28 6.97 -2.60
C LEU A 18 -4.92 6.47 -3.93
N PRO A 19 -6.07 5.76 -3.95
CA PRO A 19 -6.73 5.40 -5.20
C PRO A 19 -7.17 6.60 -6.03
N LEU A 20 -7.52 7.73 -5.40
CA LEU A 20 -7.92 8.95 -6.09
C LEU A 20 -6.71 9.59 -6.77
N PHE A 21 -5.56 9.62 -6.09
CA PHE A 21 -4.30 10.10 -6.65
C PHE A 21 -3.82 9.19 -7.79
N LEU A 22 -3.78 7.88 -7.57
CA LEU A 22 -3.41 6.89 -8.59
C LEU A 22 -4.30 7.01 -9.83
N LYS A 23 -5.61 7.11 -9.64
CA LYS A 23 -6.57 7.32 -10.73
C LYS A 23 -6.31 8.62 -11.49
N LYS A 24 -5.97 9.70 -10.78
CA LYS A 24 -5.69 11.01 -11.39
C LYS A 24 -4.41 10.98 -12.23
N SER A 25 -3.37 10.28 -11.77
CA SER A 25 -2.06 10.25 -12.43
C SER A 25 -1.97 9.22 -13.57
N TYR A 26 -2.57 8.04 -13.39
CA TYR A 26 -2.35 6.89 -14.28
C TYR A 26 -3.64 6.33 -14.90
N GLY A 27 -4.80 6.88 -14.54
CA GLY A 27 -6.10 6.36 -14.93
C GLY A 27 -6.63 5.28 -13.98
N LYS A 28 -7.90 4.87 -14.18
CA LYS A 28 -8.57 3.91 -13.30
C LYS A 28 -8.13 2.49 -13.62
N HIS A 29 -7.31 1.90 -12.75
CA HIS A 29 -6.92 0.50 -12.83
C HIS A 29 -7.34 -0.29 -11.58
N LYS A 30 -7.52 -1.60 -11.73
CA LYS A 30 -7.73 -2.51 -10.59
C LYS A 30 -6.44 -2.73 -9.79
N ARG A 31 -5.30 -2.60 -10.46
CA ARG A 31 -3.96 -2.77 -9.91
C ARG A 31 -3.04 -1.72 -10.53
N TYR A 32 -1.99 -1.35 -9.81
CA TYR A 32 -0.99 -0.37 -10.24
C TYR A 32 0.39 -0.99 -10.14
N LEU A 33 1.37 -0.40 -10.81
CA LEU A 33 2.76 -0.82 -10.71
C LEU A 33 3.37 -0.38 -9.37
N GLU A 34 4.43 -1.06 -8.95
CA GLU A 34 5.17 -0.69 -7.73
C GLU A 34 5.66 0.76 -7.80
N GLU A 35 6.20 1.16 -8.95
CA GLU A 35 6.76 2.49 -9.18
C GLU A 35 5.67 3.57 -9.16
N GLU A 36 4.48 3.27 -9.70
CA GLU A 36 3.33 4.19 -9.68
C GLU A 36 2.84 4.46 -8.25
N ILE A 37 2.82 3.42 -7.41
CA ILE A 37 2.45 3.53 -6.00
C ILE A 37 3.49 4.35 -5.24
N ARG A 38 4.78 4.04 -5.41
CA ARG A 38 5.88 4.78 -4.76
C ARG A 38 5.88 6.25 -5.16
N ALA A 39 5.78 6.52 -6.46
CA ALA A 39 5.73 7.88 -6.97
C ALA A 39 4.52 8.65 -6.43
N SER A 40 3.34 8.01 -6.38
CA SER A 40 2.13 8.63 -5.84
C SER A 40 2.24 8.95 -4.34
N ILE A 41 2.79 8.03 -3.55
CA ILE A 41 3.02 8.25 -2.11
C ILE A 41 3.95 9.45 -1.89
N GLN A 42 5.04 9.52 -2.64
CA GLN A 42 6.01 10.61 -2.54
C GLN A 42 5.43 11.94 -3.02
N GLN A 43 4.81 11.98 -4.19
CA GLN A 43 4.29 13.21 -4.80
C GLN A 43 3.12 13.82 -4.01
N ALA A 44 2.26 12.98 -3.44
CA ALA A 44 1.13 13.44 -2.66
C ALA A 44 1.43 13.57 -1.15
N GLY A 45 2.69 13.34 -0.73
CA GLY A 45 3.13 13.54 0.65
C GLY A 45 2.49 12.57 1.65
N PHE A 46 2.15 11.35 1.22
CA PHE A 46 1.68 10.32 2.13
C PHE A 46 2.81 9.86 3.05
N ASP A 47 2.49 9.58 4.32
CA ASP A 47 3.43 8.91 5.23
C ASP A 47 3.80 7.54 4.62
N ASN A 48 5.10 7.26 4.47
CA ASN A 48 5.62 6.05 3.84
C ASN A 48 6.02 4.96 4.86
N SER A 49 5.79 5.18 6.16
CA SER A 49 6.19 4.25 7.24
C SER A 49 5.56 2.86 7.11
N PHE A 50 4.47 2.73 6.34
CA PHE A 50 3.72 1.48 6.15
C PHE A 50 3.51 1.18 4.65
N ILE A 51 4.48 1.52 3.80
CA ILE A 51 4.37 1.41 2.34
C ILE A 51 4.04 0.00 1.82
N GLU A 52 4.47 -1.06 2.52
CA GLU A 52 4.14 -2.45 2.19
C GLU A 52 2.61 -2.71 2.17
N TYR A 53 1.84 -1.99 3.00
CA TYR A 53 0.39 -2.07 3.01
C TYR A 53 -0.20 -1.43 1.75
N ALA A 54 0.37 -0.32 1.27
CA ALA A 54 -0.05 0.28 0.02
C ALA A 54 0.22 -0.67 -1.16
N HIS A 55 1.39 -1.32 -1.19
CA HIS A 55 1.65 -2.37 -2.18
C HIS A 55 0.62 -3.49 -2.09
N ALA A 56 0.40 -4.07 -0.90
CA ALA A 56 -0.59 -5.14 -0.71
C ALA A 56 -2.02 -4.73 -1.09
N MET A 57 -2.38 -3.44 -0.99
CA MET A 57 -3.69 -2.93 -1.42
C MET A 57 -3.84 -2.84 -2.94
N PHE A 58 -2.77 -2.48 -3.66
CA PHE A 58 -2.86 -2.01 -5.05
C PHE A 58 -2.11 -2.87 -6.07
N ILE A 59 -1.33 -3.88 -5.67
CA ILE A 59 -0.69 -4.84 -6.58
C ILE A 59 -1.23 -6.27 -6.36
N SER A 60 -0.98 -7.18 -7.30
CA SER A 60 -1.35 -8.59 -7.13
C SER A 60 -0.42 -9.34 -6.17
N ARG A 61 -0.90 -10.47 -5.62
CA ARG A 61 -0.07 -11.39 -4.83
C ARG A 61 1.21 -11.81 -5.57
N THR A 62 1.11 -12.10 -6.86
CA THR A 62 2.26 -12.52 -7.68
C THR A 62 3.29 -11.40 -7.80
N GLU A 63 2.85 -10.18 -8.09
CA GLU A 63 3.73 -9.00 -8.16
C GLU A 63 4.38 -8.72 -6.81
N PHE A 64 3.61 -8.83 -5.72
CA PHE A 64 4.12 -8.69 -4.36
C PHE A 64 5.15 -9.76 -4.02
N GLY A 65 4.96 -11.00 -4.49
CA GLY A 65 5.96 -12.07 -4.35
C GLY A 65 7.31 -11.67 -4.97
N GLY A 66 7.29 -10.95 -6.08
CA GLY A 66 8.51 -10.36 -6.67
C GLY A 66 9.18 -9.33 -5.74
N LEU A 67 8.40 -8.50 -5.04
CA LEU A 67 8.92 -7.55 -4.05
C LEU A 67 9.56 -8.27 -2.86
N LYS A 68 8.86 -9.26 -2.31
CA LYS A 68 9.35 -10.08 -1.18
C LYS A 68 10.61 -10.87 -1.54
N HIS A 69 10.73 -11.29 -2.81
CA HIS A 69 11.95 -11.94 -3.28
C HIS A 69 13.16 -10.98 -3.31
N LYS A 70 12.93 -9.72 -3.74
CA LYS A 70 13.96 -8.66 -3.74
C LYS A 70 14.27 -8.14 -2.33
N ASN A 71 13.26 -8.10 -1.45
CA ASN A 71 13.37 -7.65 -0.07
C ASN A 71 12.73 -8.67 0.87
N LYS A 72 13.57 -9.53 1.46
CA LYS A 72 13.14 -10.62 2.34
C LYS A 72 12.56 -10.13 3.67
N ASP A 73 12.73 -8.85 4.02
CA ASP A 73 12.24 -8.28 5.28
C ASP A 73 10.78 -7.82 5.22
N LEU A 74 10.17 -7.78 4.02
CA LEU A 74 8.75 -7.42 3.86
C LEU A 74 7.84 -8.40 4.59
N GLU A 75 6.73 -7.95 5.17
CA GLU A 75 5.72 -8.87 5.71
C GLU A 75 5.14 -9.76 4.59
N ASP A 76 4.61 -10.93 4.94
CA ASP A 76 3.90 -11.79 3.98
C ASP A 76 2.63 -11.09 3.44
N TYR A 77 2.34 -11.31 2.15
CA TYR A 77 1.20 -10.69 1.48
C TYR A 77 -0.13 -11.01 2.17
N ASP A 78 -0.31 -12.26 2.61
CA ASP A 78 -1.57 -12.69 3.22
C ASP A 78 -1.74 -12.15 4.62
N THR A 79 -0.65 -12.04 5.38
CA THR A 79 -0.64 -11.33 6.67
C THR A 79 -1.05 -9.87 6.48
N LEU A 80 -0.43 -9.15 5.55
CA LEU A 80 -0.78 -7.75 5.27
C LEU A 80 -2.23 -7.58 4.87
N ARG A 81 -2.74 -8.43 3.96
CA ARG A 81 -4.14 -8.38 3.51
C ARG A 81 -5.14 -8.68 4.62
N LYS A 82 -4.81 -9.63 5.51
CA LYS A 82 -5.62 -9.94 6.68
C LYS A 82 -5.69 -8.74 7.63
N GLU A 83 -4.54 -8.15 7.96
CA GLU A 83 -4.51 -6.97 8.82
C GLU A 83 -5.25 -5.77 8.21
N ILE A 84 -5.11 -5.56 6.90
CA ILE A 84 -5.90 -4.55 6.19
C ILE A 84 -7.39 -4.80 6.43
N ALA A 85 -7.87 -6.04 6.22
CA ALA A 85 -9.27 -6.38 6.42
C ALA A 85 -9.74 -6.11 7.86
N ASP A 86 -8.91 -6.36 8.87
CA ASP A 86 -9.25 -6.09 10.27
C ASP A 86 -9.45 -4.59 10.60
N PHE A 87 -8.96 -3.67 9.74
CA PHE A 87 -9.10 -2.22 9.93
C PHE A 87 -10.34 -1.60 9.28
N PHE A 88 -11.04 -2.32 8.40
CA PHE A 88 -12.17 -1.83 7.58
C PHE A 88 -13.45 -2.62 7.83
#